data_AF-A0A1F4DCW6-F1
#
_entry.id   AF-A0A1F4DCW6-F1
#
_cell.length_a   1.000
_cell.length_b   1.000
_cell.length_c   1.000
_cell.angle_alpha   90.00
_cell.angle_beta   90.00
_cell.angle_gamma   90.00
#
_symmetry.space_group_name_H-M   'P 1'
#
loop_
_entity.id
_entity.type
_entity.pdbx_description
1 polymer ?
#
loop_
_entity_poly.entity_id
_entity_poly.type
_entity_poly.pdbx_seq_one_letter_code
_entity_poly.pdbx_strand_id
1 'polypeptide(L)'
;MLSARFIDVGLLEPALFHATYAGVAYALEGDDAPVVVWGRARPHISLGQSQDRNAELAPDLDVPVVTRPLGGGAVWVDESQYCFVLIAPLDHAPARPARWFEWGLAPAVETYQCFGLPVEGHEQDLWLLGRKIAGCGAATIGRCAVFASSFLFRFPVERFARCIASPLQVNSKQALPEFQRWLIAALEQAMTDWRRHQTPPGATELRNVFRRAVGRTLGWQLADSVLSKAEVTARRDALAELAELAQESGRRLVANGIKLNAATFLTEKLDDGCVVRELTVAGAPVRLDRVPA
;
A
#
# COMPACT_ATOMS: atom_id res chain seq x y z
N MET A 1 14.66 25.63 1.40
CA MET A 1 14.32 24.25 1.77
C MET A 1 13.65 24.30 3.13
N LEU A 2 12.58 23.53 3.32
CA LEU A 2 11.84 23.45 4.58
C LEU A 2 12.54 22.42 5.50
N SER A 3 12.73 22.75 6.79
CA SER A 3 13.27 21.77 7.74
C SER A 3 12.28 20.61 7.91
N ALA A 4 12.76 19.38 7.93
CA ALA A 4 11.93 18.19 8.07
C ALA A 4 12.63 17.12 8.93
N ARG A 5 11.84 16.27 9.58
CA ARG A 5 12.34 15.18 10.43
C ARG A 5 12.31 13.86 9.66
N PHE A 6 13.31 13.02 9.92
CA PHE A 6 13.37 11.65 9.45
C PHE A 6 13.43 10.70 10.65
N ILE A 7 12.40 9.89 10.81
CA ILE A 7 12.26 8.95 11.93
C ILE A 7 12.37 7.53 11.38
N ASP A 8 13.50 6.89 11.65
CA ASP A 8 13.69 5.46 11.37
C ASP A 8 13.10 4.65 12.53
N VAL A 9 12.00 3.93 12.25
CA VAL A 9 11.29 3.13 13.25
C VAL A 9 11.78 1.67 13.30
N GLY A 10 12.76 1.30 12.47
CA GLY A 10 13.25 -0.07 12.40
C GLY A 10 12.19 -1.04 11.91
N LEU A 11 12.06 -2.18 12.59
CA LEU A 11 11.05 -3.20 12.30
C LEU A 11 9.98 -3.19 13.40
N LEU A 12 8.73 -2.96 13.00
CA LEU A 12 7.59 -2.92 13.92
C LEU A 12 6.59 -4.04 13.67
N GLU A 13 5.80 -4.34 14.70
CA GLU A 13 4.58 -5.14 14.57
C GLU A 13 3.52 -4.41 13.72
N PRO A 14 2.63 -5.13 13.02
CA PRO A 14 1.75 -4.56 11.99
C PRO A 14 0.91 -3.36 12.44
N ALA A 15 0.14 -3.52 13.52
CA ALA A 15 -0.73 -2.46 14.02
C ALA A 15 0.08 -1.26 14.55
N LEU A 16 1.22 -1.54 15.20
CA LEU A 16 2.11 -0.50 15.71
C LEU A 16 2.76 0.32 14.58
N PHE A 17 3.09 -0.31 13.45
CA PHE A 17 3.59 0.40 12.26
C PHE A 17 2.57 1.42 11.76
N HIS A 18 1.32 0.99 11.55
CA HIS A 18 0.24 1.86 11.09
C HIS A 18 -0.14 2.95 12.10
N ALA A 19 -0.19 2.60 13.38
CA ALA A 19 -0.43 3.56 14.46
C ALA A 19 0.70 4.58 14.60
N THR A 20 1.94 4.24 14.21
CA THR A 20 3.08 5.16 14.36
C THR A 20 2.93 6.38 13.46
N TYR A 21 2.65 6.20 12.16
CA TYR A 21 2.50 7.37 11.29
C TYR A 21 1.19 8.13 11.55
N ALA A 22 0.12 7.43 11.97
CA ALA A 22 -1.12 8.08 12.37
C ALA A 22 -0.93 8.93 13.63
N GLY A 23 -0.27 8.38 14.66
CA GLY A 23 0.06 9.09 15.88
C GLY A 23 0.99 10.28 15.65
N VAL A 24 1.98 10.16 14.76
CA VAL A 24 2.78 11.32 14.32
C VAL A 24 1.88 12.37 13.68
N ALA A 25 1.03 12.00 12.71
CA ALA A 25 0.14 12.93 12.03
C ALA A 25 -0.85 13.65 12.97
N TYR A 26 -1.38 12.95 13.98
CA TYR A 26 -2.26 13.54 15.00
C TYR A 26 -1.55 14.49 15.96
N ALA A 27 -0.25 14.28 16.20
CA ALA A 27 0.54 15.09 17.12
C ALA A 27 1.11 16.36 16.46
N LEU A 28 1.08 16.48 15.14
CA LEU A 28 1.57 17.67 14.43
C LEU A 28 0.52 18.78 14.40
N GLU A 29 1.00 20.00 14.59
CA GLU A 29 0.23 21.25 14.45
C GLU A 29 0.55 21.96 13.11
N GLY A 30 -0.05 23.14 12.89
CA GLY A 30 -0.10 23.78 11.57
C GLY A 30 1.26 24.24 11.00
N ASP A 31 2.17 24.69 11.85
CA ASP A 31 3.50 25.22 11.48
C ASP A 31 4.64 24.24 11.79
N ASP A 32 4.33 23.01 12.19
CA ASP A 32 5.33 22.00 12.50
C ASP A 32 6.10 21.53 11.25
N ALA A 33 7.35 21.12 11.46
CA ALA A 33 8.17 20.54 10.42
C ALA A 33 7.56 19.22 9.90
N PRO A 34 7.50 19.00 8.57
CA PRO A 34 7.10 17.72 8.00
C PRO A 34 7.98 16.56 8.48
N VAL A 35 7.42 15.36 8.43
CA VAL A 35 8.06 14.14 8.92
C VAL A 35 8.05 13.06 7.86
N VAL A 36 9.17 12.36 7.74
CA VAL A 36 9.29 11.09 7.04
C VAL A 36 9.42 9.99 8.07
N VAL A 37 8.42 9.13 8.17
CA VAL A 37 8.55 7.86 8.91
C VAL A 37 9.10 6.82 7.94
N TRP A 38 10.20 6.17 8.31
CA TRP A 38 10.89 5.17 7.50
C TRP A 38 11.05 3.87 8.30
N GLY A 39 10.79 2.72 7.70
CA GLY A 39 11.03 1.45 8.39
C GLY A 39 10.47 0.23 7.66
N ARG A 40 10.24 -0.82 8.43
CA ARG A 40 9.66 -2.09 7.98
C ARG A 40 8.59 -2.55 8.96
N ALA A 41 7.74 -3.46 8.50
CA ALA A 41 6.76 -4.13 9.33
C ALA A 41 6.85 -5.65 9.20
N ARG A 42 6.43 -6.38 10.24
CA ARG A 42 6.23 -7.83 10.16
C ARG A 42 5.17 -8.20 9.11
N PRO A 43 5.15 -9.44 8.59
CA PRO A 43 4.23 -9.85 7.53
C PRO A 43 2.76 -9.67 7.94
N HIS A 44 1.98 -8.97 7.12
CA HIS A 44 0.54 -8.79 7.32
C HIS A 44 -0.17 -8.36 6.03
N ILE A 45 -1.50 -8.46 6.05
CA ILE A 45 -2.36 -7.80 5.07
C ILE A 45 -2.80 -6.44 5.64
N SER A 46 -2.58 -5.39 4.85
CA SER A 46 -3.09 -4.05 5.15
C SER A 46 -4.32 -3.76 4.28
N LEU A 47 -5.48 -3.59 4.90
CA LEU A 47 -6.74 -3.21 4.24
C LEU A 47 -6.89 -1.69 4.23
N GLY A 48 -7.38 -1.11 3.12
CA GLY A 48 -7.76 0.30 3.11
C GLY A 48 -8.99 0.56 3.97
N GLN A 49 -9.12 1.77 4.50
CA GLN A 49 -10.13 2.11 5.52
C GLN A 49 -11.59 1.82 5.11
N SER A 50 -11.91 1.82 3.81
CA SER A 50 -13.27 1.58 3.31
C SER A 50 -13.54 0.13 2.93
N GLN A 51 -12.55 -0.75 3.09
CA GLN A 51 -12.65 -2.14 2.67
C GLN A 51 -13.20 -3.03 3.79
N ASP A 52 -14.06 -3.95 3.42
CA ASP A 52 -14.57 -4.95 4.36
C ASP A 52 -13.67 -6.19 4.41
N ARG A 53 -13.27 -6.60 5.61
CA ARG A 53 -12.40 -7.77 5.80
C ARG A 53 -13.02 -9.06 5.27
N ASN A 54 -14.29 -9.30 5.57
CA ASN A 54 -14.99 -10.54 5.22
C ASN A 54 -15.28 -10.61 3.72
N ALA A 55 -15.47 -9.45 3.09
CA ALA A 55 -15.65 -9.35 1.65
C ALA A 55 -14.33 -9.49 0.90
N GLU A 56 -13.20 -8.98 1.40
CA GLU A 56 -11.93 -8.97 0.65
C GLU A 56 -11.08 -10.21 0.87
N LEU A 57 -11.08 -10.76 2.10
CA LEU A 57 -10.07 -11.72 2.53
C LEU A 57 -10.65 -13.09 2.86
N ALA A 58 -9.84 -14.12 2.67
CA ALA A 58 -10.15 -15.46 3.14
C ALA A 58 -10.39 -15.45 4.67
N PRO A 59 -11.28 -16.33 5.17
CA PRO A 59 -11.64 -16.35 6.59
C PRO A 59 -10.45 -16.72 7.48
N ASP A 60 -9.69 -17.74 7.08
CA ASP A 60 -8.56 -18.27 7.83
C ASP A 60 -7.24 -17.80 7.20
N LEU A 61 -6.53 -16.90 7.89
CA LEU A 61 -5.25 -16.34 7.44
C LEU A 61 -4.11 -16.70 8.40
N ASP A 62 -2.93 -16.94 7.83
CA ASP A 62 -1.68 -17.20 8.57
C ASP A 62 -0.96 -15.92 9.02
N VAL A 63 -1.49 -14.76 8.67
CA VAL A 63 -0.90 -13.45 8.97
C VAL A 63 -1.94 -12.50 9.56
N PRO A 64 -1.52 -11.53 10.40
CA PRO A 64 -2.39 -10.47 10.88
C PRO A 64 -3.03 -9.66 9.74
N VAL A 65 -4.21 -9.10 10.03
CA VAL A 65 -4.88 -8.13 9.18
C VAL A 65 -4.99 -6.82 9.94
N VAL A 66 -4.60 -5.72 9.31
CA VAL A 66 -4.74 -4.37 9.86
C VAL A 66 -5.50 -3.51 8.87
N THR A 67 -6.60 -2.91 9.31
CA THR A 67 -7.26 -1.84 8.57
C THR A 67 -6.48 -0.55 8.83
N ARG A 68 -5.86 0.02 7.80
CA ARG A 68 -5.07 1.24 7.92
C ARG A 68 -5.97 2.48 7.79
N PRO A 69 -5.60 3.62 8.38
CA PRO A 69 -6.34 4.89 8.28
C PRO A 69 -6.01 5.63 6.97
N LEU A 70 -5.79 4.88 5.89
CA LEU A 70 -5.49 5.38 4.56
C LEU A 70 -6.40 4.68 3.54
N GLY A 71 -6.65 5.34 2.42
CA GLY A 71 -7.37 4.72 1.29
C GLY A 71 -6.58 3.63 0.56
N GLY A 72 -7.14 3.18 -0.56
CA GLY A 72 -6.55 2.17 -1.45
C GLY A 72 -7.06 0.75 -1.18
N GLY A 73 -6.51 -0.22 -1.91
CA GLY A 73 -6.87 -1.64 -1.82
C GLY A 73 -6.08 -2.42 -0.78
N ALA A 74 -6.35 -3.73 -0.72
CA ALA A 74 -5.63 -4.66 0.13
C ALA A 74 -4.20 -4.82 -0.39
N VAL A 75 -3.21 -4.73 0.49
CA VAL A 75 -1.79 -4.88 0.12
C VAL A 75 -1.06 -5.80 1.09
N TRP A 76 -0.04 -6.48 0.59
CA TRP A 76 0.89 -7.26 1.40
C TRP A 76 2.04 -6.38 1.90
N VAL A 77 2.32 -6.42 3.20
CA VAL A 77 3.44 -5.70 3.81
C VAL A 77 4.28 -6.67 4.65
N ASP A 78 5.61 -6.66 4.46
CA ASP A 78 6.55 -7.51 5.21
C ASP A 78 7.97 -6.91 5.25
N GLU A 79 8.96 -7.67 5.73
CA GLU A 79 10.34 -7.22 5.85
C GLU A 79 11.11 -7.16 4.51
N SER A 80 10.49 -7.59 3.41
CA SER A 80 11.08 -7.54 2.06
C SER A 80 10.78 -6.23 1.34
N GLN A 81 10.34 -5.21 2.08
CA GLN A 81 10.15 -3.86 1.60
C GLN A 81 10.57 -2.85 2.65
N TYR A 82 11.03 -1.67 2.21
CA TYR A 82 11.15 -0.51 3.08
C TYR A 82 9.97 0.41 2.85
N CYS A 83 9.15 0.58 3.89
CA CYS A 83 8.02 1.51 3.86
C CYS A 83 8.51 2.90 4.22
N PHE A 84 7.91 3.90 3.57
CA PHE A 84 8.05 5.29 3.95
C PHE A 84 6.68 5.96 4.00
N VAL A 85 6.51 6.86 4.95
CA VAL A 85 5.32 7.69 5.09
C VAL A 85 5.74 9.14 5.17
N LEU A 86 5.25 9.93 4.21
CA LEU A 86 5.39 11.38 4.19
C LEU A 86 4.20 11.97 4.94
N ILE A 87 4.50 12.78 5.96
CA ILE A 87 3.52 13.43 6.81
C ILE A 87 3.83 14.92 6.79
N ALA A 88 2.91 15.72 6.26
CA ALA A 88 3.07 17.16 6.19
C ALA A 88 1.81 17.83 6.74
N PRO A 89 1.92 18.85 7.61
CA PRO A 89 0.81 19.75 7.86
C PRO A 89 0.23 20.24 6.53
N LEU A 90 -1.10 20.45 6.47
CA LEU A 90 -1.78 20.82 5.22
C LEU A 90 -1.21 22.10 4.58
N ASP A 91 -0.66 23.01 5.37
CA ASP A 91 0.00 24.24 4.92
C ASP A 91 1.35 23.99 4.22
N HIS A 92 1.89 22.76 4.34
CA HIS A 92 3.14 22.31 3.73
C HIS A 92 2.92 21.22 2.65
N ALA A 93 1.67 20.85 2.39
CA ALA A 93 1.27 19.90 1.36
C ALA A 93 0.60 20.61 0.16
N PRO A 94 0.49 19.97 -1.01
CA PRO A 94 -0.29 20.52 -2.10
C PRO A 94 -1.75 20.75 -1.66
N ALA A 95 -2.27 21.96 -1.85
CA ALA A 95 -3.62 22.32 -1.39
C ALA A 95 -4.75 21.46 -1.99
N ARG A 96 -4.54 20.89 -3.17
CA ARG A 96 -5.52 20.00 -3.83
C ARG A 96 -5.17 18.53 -3.54
N PRO A 97 -6.03 17.76 -2.86
CA PRO A 97 -5.78 16.33 -2.59
C PRO A 97 -5.49 15.50 -3.84
N ALA A 98 -6.06 15.87 -4.99
CA ALA A 98 -5.78 15.22 -6.27
C ALA A 98 -4.31 15.26 -6.71
N ARG A 99 -3.49 16.16 -6.13
CA ARG A 99 -2.04 16.28 -6.40
C ARG A 99 -1.18 15.48 -5.43
N TRP A 100 -1.76 14.87 -4.39
CA TRP A 100 -0.97 14.21 -3.34
C TRP A 100 -0.25 12.96 -3.83
N PHE A 101 -0.81 12.22 -4.79
CA PHE A 101 -0.12 11.08 -5.36
C PHE A 101 1.09 11.52 -6.18
N GLU A 102 0.93 12.51 -7.07
CA GLU A 102 2.06 13.08 -7.84
C GLU A 102 3.17 13.59 -6.90
N TRP A 103 2.80 14.36 -5.87
CA TRP A 103 3.70 14.87 -4.85
C TRP A 103 4.40 13.76 -4.05
N GLY A 104 3.65 12.80 -3.54
CA GLY A 104 4.18 11.75 -2.66
C GLY A 104 4.98 10.67 -3.39
N LEU A 105 4.68 10.43 -4.68
CA LEU A 105 5.39 9.48 -5.53
C LEU A 105 6.75 10.03 -5.99
N ALA A 106 6.89 11.34 -6.15
CA ALA A 106 8.07 11.97 -6.75
C ALA A 106 9.41 11.54 -6.10
N PRO A 107 9.57 11.50 -4.75
CA PRO A 107 10.80 11.03 -4.13
C PRO A 107 11.11 9.56 -4.45
N ALA A 108 10.10 8.70 -4.53
CA ALA A 108 10.31 7.28 -4.82
C ALA A 108 10.67 7.06 -6.29
N VAL A 109 10.01 7.77 -7.22
CA VAL A 109 10.36 7.79 -8.64
C VAL A 109 11.82 8.16 -8.83
N GLU A 110 12.27 9.28 -8.28
CA GLU A 110 13.67 9.72 -8.39
C GLU A 110 14.63 8.69 -7.75
N THR A 111 14.24 8.08 -6.63
CA THR A 111 15.06 7.05 -5.97
C THR A 111 15.28 5.84 -6.87
N TYR A 112 14.21 5.28 -7.43
CA TYR A 112 14.31 4.14 -8.35
C TYR A 112 15.16 4.48 -9.59
N GLN A 113 14.96 5.67 -10.18
CA GLN A 113 15.72 6.13 -11.34
C GLN A 113 17.21 6.31 -11.04
N CYS A 114 17.57 6.76 -9.83
CA CYS A 114 18.96 6.83 -9.39
C CYS A 114 19.64 5.45 -9.34
N PHE A 115 18.88 4.37 -9.20
CA PHE A 115 19.37 2.98 -9.28
C PHE A 115 19.22 2.35 -10.66
N GLY A 116 18.90 3.14 -11.69
CA GLY A 116 18.79 2.67 -13.07
C GLY A 116 17.47 1.98 -13.42
N LEU A 117 16.47 2.00 -12.52
CA LEU A 117 15.13 1.48 -12.81
C LEU A 117 14.25 2.62 -13.33
N PRO A 118 13.75 2.57 -14.59
CA PRO A 118 12.92 3.61 -15.18
C PRO A 118 11.49 3.54 -14.62
N VAL A 119 11.36 3.78 -13.32
CA VAL A 119 10.08 3.84 -12.63
C VAL A 119 9.40 5.17 -12.92
N GLU A 120 8.09 5.13 -13.06
CA GLU A 120 7.22 6.30 -13.22
C GLU A 120 6.03 6.20 -12.27
N GLY A 121 5.43 7.35 -11.96
CA GLY A 121 4.14 7.40 -11.28
C GLY A 121 3.02 7.22 -12.30
N HIS A 122 2.06 6.35 -12.01
CA HIS A 122 0.86 6.19 -12.82
C HIS A 122 -0.37 6.06 -11.90
N GLU A 123 -1.27 7.03 -12.02
CA GLU A 123 -2.37 7.26 -11.08
C GLU A 123 -1.90 7.32 -9.62
N GLN A 124 -2.10 6.23 -8.86
CA GLN A 124 -1.85 6.10 -7.43
C GLN A 124 -0.72 5.13 -7.10
N ASP A 125 -0.01 4.63 -8.13
CA ASP A 125 0.95 3.54 -8.02
C ASP A 125 2.29 3.89 -8.68
N LEU A 126 3.35 3.18 -8.28
CA LEU A 126 4.64 3.19 -8.99
C LEU A 126 4.68 2.07 -10.02
N TRP A 127 5.14 2.38 -11.23
CA TRP A 127 5.16 1.48 -12.37
C TRP A 127 6.56 1.33 -12.93
N LEU A 128 6.93 0.11 -13.31
CA LEU A 128 8.18 -0.24 -13.97
C LEU A 128 7.87 -1.10 -15.19
N LEU A 129 8.21 -0.60 -16.38
CA LEU A 129 8.02 -1.32 -17.65
C LEU A 129 6.58 -1.86 -17.80
N GLY A 130 5.58 -1.00 -17.56
CA GLY A 130 4.16 -1.34 -17.71
C GLY A 130 3.57 -2.22 -16.60
N ARG A 131 4.30 -2.50 -15.51
CA ARG A 131 3.81 -3.27 -14.37
C ARG A 131 3.94 -2.49 -13.08
N LYS A 132 2.99 -2.67 -12.17
CA LYS A 132 3.02 -2.06 -10.84
C LYS A 132 4.19 -2.64 -10.01
N ILE A 133 5.04 -1.77 -9.46
CA ILE A 133 6.14 -2.17 -8.56
C ILE A 133 5.84 -1.83 -7.09
N ALA A 134 4.98 -0.85 -6.80
CA ALA A 134 4.51 -0.56 -5.46
C ALA A 134 3.15 0.14 -5.48
N GLY A 135 2.35 -0.11 -4.44
CA GLY A 135 1.11 0.62 -4.20
C GLY A 135 1.29 1.78 -3.24
N CYS A 136 0.35 2.72 -3.25
CA CYS A 136 0.34 3.84 -2.32
C CYS A 136 -1.02 4.03 -1.66
N GLY A 137 -1.02 4.70 -0.52
CA GLY A 137 -2.22 5.18 0.15
C GLY A 137 -2.02 6.62 0.59
N ALA A 138 -3.09 7.40 0.55
CA ALA A 138 -3.09 8.75 1.08
C ALA A 138 -4.41 9.04 1.80
N ALA A 139 -4.35 9.88 2.82
CA ALA A 139 -5.51 10.42 3.52
C ALA A 139 -5.13 11.69 4.28
N THR A 140 -6.16 12.43 4.71
CA THR A 140 -6.01 13.43 5.74
C THR A 140 -6.09 12.73 7.09
N ILE A 141 -5.08 12.91 7.95
CA ILE A 141 -5.10 12.44 9.34
C ILE A 141 -4.81 13.65 10.23
N GLY A 142 -5.74 13.99 11.12
CA GLY A 142 -5.67 15.24 11.87
C GLY A 142 -5.59 16.45 10.94
N ARG A 143 -4.53 17.26 11.08
CA ARG A 143 -4.25 18.44 10.23
C ARG A 143 -3.17 18.17 9.19
N CYS A 144 -2.90 16.90 8.88
CA CYS A 144 -1.83 16.50 7.99
C CYS A 144 -2.33 15.82 6.72
N ALA A 145 -1.65 16.10 5.62
CA ALA A 145 -1.62 15.21 4.46
C ALA A 145 -0.66 14.05 4.77
N VAL A 146 -1.15 12.83 4.67
CA VAL A 146 -0.37 11.61 4.88
C VAL A 146 -0.33 10.81 3.59
N PHE A 147 0.87 10.47 3.13
CA PHE A 147 1.12 9.63 1.97
C PHE A 147 2.06 8.49 2.34
N ALA A 148 1.68 7.24 2.07
CA ALA A 148 2.49 6.06 2.34
C ALA A 148 2.74 5.25 1.08
N SER A 149 3.98 4.75 0.93
CA SER A 149 4.36 3.76 -0.07
C SER A 149 5.56 2.95 0.42
N SER A 150 6.14 2.12 -0.46
CA SER A 150 7.29 1.29 -0.12
C SER A 150 8.21 1.04 -1.31
N PHE A 151 9.46 0.70 -1.00
CA PHE A 151 10.41 0.11 -1.93
C PHE A 151 10.30 -1.41 -1.85
N LEU A 152 9.52 -2.01 -2.74
CA LEU A 152 9.22 -3.44 -2.75
C LEU A 152 10.36 -4.26 -3.35
N PHE A 153 11.12 -4.98 -2.52
CA PHE A 153 12.22 -5.80 -3.02
C PHE A 153 11.73 -7.14 -3.57
N ARG A 154 10.74 -7.74 -2.94
CA ARG A 154 10.13 -9.00 -3.38
C ARG A 154 8.64 -8.98 -3.10
N PHE A 155 7.82 -9.36 -4.07
CA PHE A 155 6.40 -9.58 -3.84
C PHE A 155 6.11 -11.08 -3.67
N PRO A 156 5.54 -11.52 -2.53
CA PRO A 156 5.20 -12.93 -2.33
C PRO A 156 3.81 -13.23 -2.92
N VAL A 157 3.75 -13.31 -4.24
CA VAL A 157 2.51 -13.46 -5.05
C VAL A 157 1.59 -14.54 -4.49
N GLU A 158 2.11 -15.74 -4.22
CA GLU A 158 1.30 -16.89 -3.80
C GLU A 158 0.78 -16.73 -2.38
N ARG A 159 1.55 -16.09 -1.49
CA ARG A 159 1.08 -15.79 -0.12
C ARG A 159 -0.05 -14.78 -0.16
N PHE A 160 0.14 -13.68 -0.91
CA PHE A 160 -0.90 -12.67 -1.06
C PHE A 160 -2.16 -13.24 -1.71
N ALA A 161 -2.03 -14.01 -2.79
CA ALA A 161 -3.18 -14.62 -3.48
C ALA A 161 -3.99 -15.57 -2.58
N ARG A 162 -3.35 -16.28 -1.64
CA ARG A 162 -4.05 -17.11 -0.65
C ARG A 162 -4.89 -16.30 0.33
N CYS A 163 -4.52 -15.05 0.58
CA CYS A 163 -5.24 -14.19 1.52
C CYS A 163 -6.51 -13.59 0.92
N ILE A 164 -6.68 -13.59 -0.41
CA ILE A 164 -7.80 -12.94 -1.08
C ILE A 164 -8.99 -13.90 -1.21
N ALA A 165 -10.17 -13.45 -0.78
CA ALA A 165 -11.40 -14.22 -0.96
C ALA A 165 -11.83 -14.27 -2.43
N SER A 166 -12.27 -15.45 -2.89
CA SER A 166 -13.05 -15.52 -4.12
C SER A 166 -14.34 -14.69 -3.95
N PRO A 167 -14.78 -13.96 -4.99
CA PRO A 167 -16.08 -13.29 -4.99
C PRO A 167 -17.28 -14.23 -4.87
N LEU A 168 -17.13 -15.49 -5.29
CA LEU A 168 -18.18 -16.49 -5.22
C LEU A 168 -17.89 -17.46 -4.07
N GLN A 169 -18.93 -17.78 -3.30
CA GLN A 169 -18.93 -18.90 -2.37
C GLN A 169 -20.01 -19.88 -2.80
N VAL A 170 -19.68 -20.87 -3.63
CA VAL A 170 -20.64 -21.90 -4.05
C VAL A 170 -20.53 -23.08 -3.10
N ASN A 171 -21.52 -23.24 -2.21
CA ASN A 171 -21.82 -24.40 -1.35
C ASN A 171 -20.68 -25.09 -0.58
N SER A 172 -19.48 -24.52 -0.53
CA SER A 172 -18.35 -25.06 0.22
C SER A 172 -17.38 -23.93 0.58
N LYS A 173 -16.84 -24.01 1.77
CA LYS A 173 -15.98 -23.02 2.44
C LYS A 173 -14.57 -22.95 1.82
N GLN A 174 -14.45 -22.95 0.49
CA GLN A 174 -13.19 -22.89 -0.22
C GLN A 174 -13.27 -21.90 -1.38
N ALA A 175 -12.27 -21.02 -1.48
CA ALA A 175 -11.99 -20.34 -2.73
C ALA A 175 -11.82 -21.40 -3.82
N LEU A 176 -12.50 -21.25 -4.96
CA LEU A 176 -12.32 -22.14 -6.10
C LEU A 176 -10.81 -22.15 -6.44
N PRO A 177 -10.12 -23.31 -6.43
CA PRO A 177 -8.71 -23.40 -6.79
C PRO A 177 -8.38 -22.75 -8.14
N GLU A 178 -9.38 -22.58 -9.00
CA GLU A 178 -9.29 -21.82 -10.24
C GLU A 178 -9.17 -20.31 -10.04
N PHE A 179 -10.00 -19.67 -9.21
CA PHE A 179 -9.88 -18.22 -8.94
C PHE A 179 -8.49 -17.88 -8.43
N GLN A 180 -7.97 -18.67 -7.49
CA GLN A 180 -6.64 -18.47 -6.96
C GLN A 180 -5.54 -18.63 -8.03
N ARG A 181 -5.64 -19.64 -8.90
CA ARG A 181 -4.70 -19.82 -10.02
C ARG A 181 -4.75 -18.65 -10.99
N TRP A 182 -5.94 -18.16 -11.30
CA TRP A 182 -6.13 -16.96 -12.12
C TRP A 182 -5.52 -15.73 -11.47
N LEU A 183 -5.72 -15.56 -10.16
CA LEU A 183 -5.17 -14.44 -9.41
C LEU A 183 -3.64 -14.46 -9.41
N ILE A 184 -3.01 -15.61 -9.17
CA ILE A 184 -1.55 -15.75 -9.23
C ILE A 184 -1.03 -15.35 -10.62
N ALA A 185 -1.59 -15.95 -11.69
CA ALA A 185 -1.17 -15.64 -13.06
C ALA A 185 -1.38 -14.16 -13.41
N ALA A 186 -2.50 -13.57 -13.00
CA ALA A 186 -2.79 -12.16 -13.23
C ALA A 186 -1.85 -11.24 -12.44
N LEU A 187 -1.51 -11.57 -11.19
CA LEU A 187 -0.54 -10.83 -10.38
C LEU A 187 0.86 -10.88 -10.98
N GLU A 188 1.29 -12.03 -11.51
CA GLU A 188 2.60 -12.15 -12.17
C GLU A 188 2.71 -11.28 -13.43
N GLN A 189 1.59 -11.07 -14.13
CA GLN A 189 1.50 -10.19 -15.30
C GLN A 189 1.39 -8.71 -14.89
N ALA A 190 0.58 -8.40 -13.88
CA ALA A 190 0.22 -7.04 -13.48
C ALA A 190 1.26 -6.37 -12.58
N MET A 191 2.06 -7.16 -11.85
CA MET A 191 3.01 -6.68 -10.85
C MET A 191 4.44 -7.13 -11.11
N THR A 192 5.37 -6.37 -10.54
CA THR A 192 6.78 -6.71 -10.46
C THR A 192 7.36 -6.29 -9.12
N ASP A 193 8.60 -6.67 -8.86
CA ASP A 193 9.37 -6.25 -7.69
C ASP A 193 10.81 -5.93 -8.11
N TRP A 194 11.58 -5.31 -7.22
CA TRP A 194 12.97 -4.91 -7.51
C TRP A 194 13.84 -6.10 -7.95
N ARG A 195 13.75 -7.23 -7.24
CA ARG A 195 14.59 -8.42 -7.47
C ARG A 195 14.37 -9.10 -8.82
N ARG A 196 13.21 -8.91 -9.45
CA ARG A 196 12.96 -9.37 -10.82
C ARG A 196 13.79 -8.63 -11.88
N HIS A 197 14.32 -7.45 -11.56
CA HIS A 197 15.06 -6.61 -12.51
C HIS A 197 16.55 -6.50 -12.16
N GLN A 198 16.88 -6.40 -10.87
CA GLN A 198 18.28 -6.34 -10.42
C GLN A 198 18.40 -6.65 -8.92
N THR A 199 19.63 -6.83 -8.43
CA THR A 199 19.88 -6.93 -6.98
C THR A 199 19.51 -5.60 -6.31
N PRO A 200 18.66 -5.61 -5.26
CA PRO A 200 18.32 -4.39 -4.52
C PRO A 200 19.55 -3.79 -3.84
N PRO A 201 19.62 -2.45 -3.72
CA PRO A 201 20.71 -1.77 -3.03
C PRO A 201 20.74 -2.11 -1.53
N GLY A 202 21.88 -1.83 -0.90
CA GLY A 202 22.01 -1.94 0.55
C GLY A 202 21.08 -0.95 1.28
N ALA A 203 20.63 -1.30 2.48
CA ALA A 203 19.71 -0.48 3.28
C ALA A 203 20.18 0.97 3.46
N THR A 204 21.45 1.16 3.82
CA THR A 204 22.06 2.48 4.00
C THR A 204 22.08 3.29 2.71
N GLU A 205 22.39 2.64 1.59
CA GLU A 205 22.46 3.29 0.29
C GLU A 205 21.07 3.74 -0.18
N LEU A 206 20.08 2.84 -0.10
CA LEU A 206 18.69 3.16 -0.42
C LEU A 206 18.19 4.33 0.42
N ARG A 207 18.41 4.30 1.73
CA ARG A 207 18.02 5.38 2.65
C ARG A 207 18.66 6.70 2.24
N ASN A 208 19.96 6.70 1.94
CA ASN A 208 20.68 7.92 1.57
C ASN A 208 20.22 8.49 0.22
N VAL A 209 19.94 7.65 -0.77
CA VAL A 209 19.38 8.09 -2.06
C VAL A 209 17.98 8.65 -1.85
N PHE A 210 17.12 7.95 -1.10
CA PHE A 210 15.75 8.40 -0.83
C PHE A 210 15.72 9.76 -0.11
N ARG A 211 16.58 9.97 0.89
CA ARG A 211 16.70 11.27 1.56
C ARG A 211 17.06 12.41 0.61
N ARG A 212 17.99 12.16 -0.33
CA ARG A 212 18.36 13.16 -1.34
C ARG A 212 17.21 13.44 -2.30
N ALA A 213 16.48 12.40 -2.72
CA ALA A 213 15.31 12.52 -3.57
C ALA A 213 14.22 13.36 -2.88
N VAL A 214 13.91 13.11 -1.60
CA VAL A 214 12.98 13.93 -0.81
C VAL A 214 13.42 15.40 -0.79
N GLY A 215 14.71 15.68 -0.61
CA GLY A 215 15.23 17.05 -0.65
C GLY A 215 15.10 17.74 -2.00
N ARG A 216 15.28 17.01 -3.11
CA ARG A 216 15.18 17.56 -4.47
C ARG A 216 13.75 17.74 -4.94
N THR A 217 12.86 16.79 -4.65
CA THR A 217 11.48 16.81 -5.14
C THR A 217 10.54 17.59 -4.24
N LEU A 218 10.72 17.52 -2.91
CA LEU A 218 9.84 18.17 -1.94
C LEU A 218 10.46 19.43 -1.32
N GLY A 219 11.75 19.66 -1.54
CA GLY A 219 12.47 20.77 -0.91
C GLY A 219 12.68 20.60 0.59
N TRP A 220 12.60 19.38 1.11
CA TRP A 220 12.70 19.06 2.54
C TRP A 220 14.15 18.76 2.96
N GLN A 221 14.64 19.47 3.96
CA GLN A 221 15.94 19.23 4.56
C GLN A 221 15.78 18.28 5.75
N LEU A 222 16.03 16.99 5.51
CA LEU A 222 15.82 15.94 6.50
C LEU A 222 16.95 15.86 7.54
N ALA A 223 16.57 15.99 8.81
CA ALA A 223 17.41 15.69 9.98
C ALA A 223 16.89 14.44 10.70
N ASP A 224 17.81 13.60 11.20
CA ASP A 224 17.43 12.41 11.97
C ASP A 224 16.74 12.82 13.28
N SER A 225 15.66 12.13 13.61
CA SER A 225 14.86 12.36 14.82
C SER A 225 14.32 11.05 15.36
N VAL A 226 13.85 11.10 16.61
CA VAL A 226 13.03 10.06 17.23
C VAL A 226 11.61 10.58 17.45
N LEU A 227 10.70 9.68 17.83
CA LEU A 227 9.36 10.08 18.27
C LEU A 227 9.47 10.92 19.55
N SER A 228 8.76 12.04 19.58
CA SER A 228 8.56 12.87 20.76
C SER A 228 7.65 12.17 21.78
N LYS A 229 7.60 12.68 23.00
CA LYS A 229 6.66 12.15 24.03
C LYS A 229 5.21 12.27 23.58
N ALA A 230 4.84 13.38 22.93
CA ALA A 230 3.49 13.60 22.42
C ALA A 230 3.15 12.59 21.32
N GLU A 231 4.08 12.34 20.38
CA GLU A 231 3.90 11.37 19.30
C GLU A 231 3.81 9.93 19.84
N VAL A 232 4.55 9.59 20.90
CA VAL A 232 4.44 8.29 21.57
C VAL A 232 3.07 8.11 22.23
N THR A 233 2.51 9.17 22.84
CA THR A 233 1.16 9.14 23.40
C THR A 233 0.12 9.00 22.29
N ALA A 234 0.16 9.88 21.28
CA ALA A 234 -0.78 9.86 20.16
C ALA A 234 -0.72 8.53 19.38
N ARG A 235 0.44 7.87 19.30
CA ARG A 235 0.55 6.52 18.73
C ARG A 235 -0.22 5.47 19.53
N ARG A 236 -0.29 5.58 20.86
CA ARG A 236 -1.08 4.66 21.68
C ARG A 236 -2.57 4.85 21.43
N ASP A 237 -3.00 6.10 21.31
CA ASP A 237 -4.40 6.43 21.02
C ASP A 237 -4.78 5.96 19.60
N ALA A 238 -3.92 6.25 18.60
CA ALA A 238 -4.09 5.74 17.25
C ALA A 238 -4.14 4.21 17.18
N LEU A 239 -3.40 3.50 18.04
CA LEU A 239 -3.46 2.04 18.10
C LEU A 239 -4.85 1.54 18.53
N ALA A 240 -5.51 2.25 19.46
CA ALA A 240 -6.89 1.95 19.86
C ALA A 240 -7.87 2.25 18.72
N GLU A 241 -7.73 3.40 18.05
CA GLU A 241 -8.57 3.78 16.90
C GLU A 241 -8.49 2.75 15.76
N LEU A 242 -7.31 2.20 15.45
CA LEU A 242 -7.19 1.16 14.42
C LEU A 242 -7.95 -0.13 14.78
N ALA A 243 -8.06 -0.46 16.07
CA ALA A 243 -8.81 -1.61 16.52
C ALA A 243 -10.33 -1.39 16.38
N GLU A 244 -10.80 -0.14 16.52
CA GLU A 244 -12.18 0.25 16.25
C GLU A 244 -12.48 0.26 14.75
N LEU A 245 -11.58 0.85 13.95
CA LEU A 245 -11.68 0.89 12.49
C LEU A 245 -11.76 -0.51 11.87
N ALA A 246 -11.09 -1.50 12.47
CA ALA A 246 -11.16 -2.89 12.02
C ALA A 246 -12.55 -3.55 12.23
N GLN A 247 -13.43 -2.95 13.02
CA GLN A 247 -14.80 -3.41 13.29
C GLN A 247 -15.83 -2.71 12.39
N GLU A 248 -15.45 -1.62 11.73
CA GLU A 248 -16.34 -0.90 10.83
C GLU A 248 -16.71 -1.75 9.61
N SER A 249 -17.98 -1.66 9.20
CA SER A 249 -18.46 -2.34 8.00
C SER A 249 -18.06 -1.54 6.75
N GLY A 250 -17.22 -2.14 5.92
CA GLY A 250 -16.83 -1.57 4.63
C GLY A 250 -17.59 -2.20 3.46
N ARG A 251 -16.94 -2.22 2.30
CA ARG A 251 -17.38 -3.03 1.15
C ARG A 251 -16.19 -3.58 0.40
N ARG A 252 -16.43 -4.56 -0.48
CA ARG A 252 -15.42 -4.94 -1.46
C ARG A 252 -15.13 -3.76 -2.40
N LEU A 253 -13.85 -3.50 -2.67
CA LEU A 253 -13.38 -2.39 -3.49
C LEU A 253 -13.81 -2.56 -4.96
N VAL A 254 -13.71 -3.78 -5.48
CA VAL A 254 -14.15 -4.13 -6.83
C VAL A 254 -15.33 -5.09 -6.72
N ALA A 255 -16.47 -4.70 -7.28
CA ALA A 255 -17.63 -5.58 -7.34
C ALA A 255 -17.24 -6.90 -8.01
N ASN A 256 -17.55 -8.02 -7.35
CA ASN A 256 -17.25 -9.36 -7.84
C ASN A 256 -15.77 -9.63 -8.17
N GLY A 257 -14.80 -8.92 -7.57
CA GLY A 257 -13.41 -9.07 -7.99
C GLY A 257 -12.37 -8.38 -7.12
N ILE A 258 -11.18 -8.18 -7.70
CA ILE A 258 -10.04 -7.48 -7.10
C ILE A 258 -9.36 -6.59 -8.16
N LYS A 259 -8.89 -5.41 -7.72
CA LYS A 259 -8.03 -4.52 -8.51
C LYS A 259 -6.57 -4.91 -8.27
N LEU A 260 -5.84 -5.26 -9.32
CA LEU A 260 -4.41 -5.63 -9.22
C LEU A 260 -3.53 -4.39 -9.38
N ASN A 261 -3.87 -3.53 -10.35
CA ASN A 261 -3.28 -2.21 -10.58
C ASN A 261 -4.34 -1.30 -11.25
N ALA A 262 -3.98 -0.08 -11.63
CA ALA A 262 -4.87 0.86 -12.32
C ALA A 262 -5.60 0.28 -13.55
N ALA A 263 -4.93 -0.55 -14.33
CA ALA A 263 -5.43 -1.07 -15.60
C ALA A 263 -6.00 -2.50 -15.52
N THR A 264 -5.65 -3.27 -14.48
CA THR A 264 -5.89 -4.72 -14.43
C THR A 264 -6.83 -5.11 -13.29
N PHE A 265 -7.89 -5.84 -13.65
CA PHE A 265 -8.93 -6.32 -12.74
C PHE A 265 -9.20 -7.80 -12.99
N LEU A 266 -9.36 -8.57 -11.91
CA LEU A 266 -9.83 -9.95 -11.99
C LEU A 266 -11.21 -10.04 -11.33
N THR A 267 -12.19 -10.52 -12.06
CA THR A 267 -13.56 -10.71 -11.57
C THR A 267 -14.03 -12.15 -11.72
N GLU A 268 -14.92 -12.58 -10.83
CA GLU A 268 -15.61 -13.87 -10.88
C GLU A 268 -17.07 -13.67 -10.45
N LYS A 269 -18.03 -14.12 -11.26
CA LYS A 269 -19.47 -13.98 -10.99
C LYS A 269 -20.26 -15.18 -11.52
N LEU A 270 -21.47 -15.37 -11.00
CA LEU A 270 -22.43 -16.34 -11.52
C LEU A 270 -23.26 -15.67 -12.63
N ASP A 271 -23.36 -16.30 -13.79
CA ASP A 271 -24.09 -15.82 -14.97
C ASP A 271 -24.71 -17.01 -15.72
N ASP A 272 -26.05 -17.03 -15.83
CA ASP A 272 -26.86 -18.16 -16.35
C ASP A 272 -26.38 -19.56 -15.92
N GLY A 273 -26.19 -19.76 -14.61
CA GLY A 273 -25.76 -21.05 -14.06
C GLY A 273 -24.31 -21.42 -14.36
N CYS A 274 -23.51 -20.49 -14.90
CA CYS A 274 -22.09 -20.65 -15.13
C CYS A 274 -21.29 -19.71 -14.22
N VAL A 275 -20.16 -20.18 -13.69
CA VAL A 275 -19.12 -19.32 -13.13
C VAL A 275 -18.36 -18.68 -14.29
N VAL A 276 -18.41 -17.35 -14.36
CA VAL A 276 -17.69 -16.53 -15.33
C VAL A 276 -16.52 -15.85 -14.63
N ARG A 277 -15.30 -16.14 -15.09
CA ARG A 277 -14.06 -15.51 -14.65
C ARG A 277 -13.49 -14.65 -15.78
N GLU A 278 -13.21 -13.39 -15.48
CA GLU A 278 -12.70 -12.44 -16.47
C GLU A 278 -11.48 -11.67 -15.93
N LEU A 279 -10.40 -11.68 -16.70
CA LEU A 279 -9.27 -10.78 -16.53
C LEU A 279 -9.39 -9.65 -17.55
N THR A 280 -9.53 -8.43 -17.06
CA THR A 280 -9.64 -7.21 -17.87
C THR A 280 -8.35 -6.41 -17.76
N VAL A 281 -7.83 -5.92 -18.89
CA VAL A 281 -6.67 -5.01 -18.95
C VAL A 281 -7.06 -3.79 -19.78
N ALA A 282 -6.88 -2.59 -19.22
CA ALA A 282 -7.25 -1.32 -19.86
C ALA A 282 -8.70 -1.28 -20.38
N GLY A 283 -9.62 -1.90 -19.62
CA GLY A 283 -11.04 -1.96 -19.96
C GLY A 283 -11.43 -3.04 -20.98
N ALA A 284 -10.48 -3.82 -21.51
CA ALA A 284 -10.75 -4.91 -22.45
C ALA A 284 -10.54 -6.30 -21.80
N PRO A 285 -11.44 -7.28 -22.02
CA PRO A 285 -11.21 -8.65 -21.56
C PRO A 285 -10.04 -9.27 -22.34
N VAL A 286 -9.01 -9.71 -21.63
CA VAL A 286 -7.84 -10.40 -22.22
C VAL A 286 -7.87 -11.90 -21.97
N ARG A 287 -8.67 -12.34 -20.98
CA ARG A 287 -8.92 -13.74 -20.69
C ARG A 287 -10.32 -13.89 -20.10
N LEU A 288 -11.10 -14.81 -20.64
CA LEU A 288 -12.46 -15.11 -20.19
C LEU A 288 -12.61 -16.63 -20.09
N ASP A 289 -13.21 -17.09 -19.00
CA ASP A 289 -13.61 -18.48 -18.82
C ASP A 289 -15.04 -18.55 -18.31
N ARG A 290 -15.80 -19.50 -18.84
CA ARG A 290 -17.19 -19.74 -18.50
C ARG A 290 -17.36 -21.24 -18.30
N VAL A 291 -17.53 -21.63 -17.05
CA VAL A 291 -17.70 -23.03 -16.66
C VAL A 291 -19.04 -23.22 -15.96
N PRO A 292 -19.75 -24.34 -16.15
CA PRO A 292 -20.94 -24.65 -15.34
C PRO A 292 -20.63 -24.57 -13.83
N ALA A 293 -21.54 -23.97 -13.07
CA ALA A 293 -21.39 -23.74 -11.63
C ALA A 293 -21.56 -24.99 -10.76
#